data_AF-A0A2W6Y0Z5-F1
#
_entry.id   AF-A0A2W6Y0Z5-F1
#
_cell.length_a   1.000
_cell.length_b   1.000
_cell.length_c   1.000
_cell.angle_alpha   90.00
_cell.angle_beta   90.00
_cell.angle_gamma   90.00
#
_symmetry.space_group_name_H-M   'P 1'
#
loop_
_entity.id
_entity.type
_entity.pdbx_description
1 polymer ?
#
loop_
_entity_poly.entity_id
_entity_poly.type
_entity_poly.pdbx_seq_one_letter_code
_entity_poly.pdbx_strand_id
1 'polypeptide(L)'
;MTPAQRELARHALGLPNGARRSYRNRYFAVAGGEAARQWEAMVEAGEAEGGEPCHKPSSRFFCLTRKGADLALDPRETLCPEDFPR
;
A
#
# COMPACT_ATOMS: atom_id res chain seq x y z
N MET A 1 -5.20 -4.21 -9.64
CA MET A 1 -4.17 -3.15 -9.57
C MET A 1 -3.80 -2.55 -10.92
N THR A 2 -3.93 -1.23 -11.09
CA THR A 2 -3.46 -0.43 -12.23
C THR A 2 -1.98 -0.01 -12.06
N PRO A 3 -1.29 0.52 -13.10
CA PRO A 3 0.08 1.01 -12.96
C PRO A 3 0.25 2.09 -11.87
N ALA A 4 -0.66 3.07 -11.82
CA ALA A 4 -0.62 4.13 -10.80
C ALA A 4 -0.84 3.59 -9.38
N GLN A 5 -1.76 2.63 -9.22
CA GLN A 5 -1.98 1.94 -7.94
C GLN A 5 -0.74 1.14 -7.51
N ARG A 6 -0.08 0.48 -8.46
CA ARG A 6 1.17 -0.25 -8.21
C ARG A 6 2.28 0.68 -7.74
N GLU A 7 2.44 1.85 -8.33
CA GLU A 7 3.42 2.84 -7.88
C GLU A 7 3.16 3.29 -6.43
N LEU A 8 1.89 3.57 -6.08
CA LEU A 8 1.49 3.91 -4.71
C LEU A 8 1.76 2.76 -3.74
N ALA A 9 1.41 1.53 -4.14
CA ALA A 9 1.63 0.31 -3.36
C ALA A 9 3.13 0.08 -3.11
N ARG A 10 3.97 0.20 -4.14
CA ARG A 10 5.44 0.08 -4.03
C ARG A 10 6.01 1.13 -3.10
N HIS A 11 5.55 2.38 -3.20
CA HIS A 11 5.92 3.42 -2.27
C HIS A 11 5.53 3.06 -0.83
N ALA A 12 4.31 2.57 -0.60
CA ALA A 12 3.85 2.14 0.73
C ALA A 12 4.67 0.98 1.32
N LEU A 13 5.19 0.08 0.47
CA LEU A 13 6.08 -1.02 0.84
C LEU A 13 7.54 -0.58 1.07
N GLY A 14 7.90 0.64 0.66
CA GLY A 14 9.28 1.11 0.67
C GLY A 14 10.13 0.45 -0.41
N LEU A 15 9.53 0.09 -1.55
CA LEU A 15 10.19 -0.48 -2.72
C LEU A 15 10.30 0.56 -3.86
N PRO A 16 11.31 0.46 -4.73
CA PRO A 16 12.44 -0.47 -4.66
C PRO A 16 13.44 -0.06 -3.57
N ASN A 17 14.21 -1.02 -3.05
CA ASN A 17 15.33 -0.77 -2.13
C ASN A 17 16.44 -1.82 -2.30
N GLY A 18 17.61 -1.56 -1.72
CA GLY A 18 18.79 -2.43 -1.85
C GLY A 18 18.62 -3.85 -1.30
N ALA A 19 17.72 -4.04 -0.32
CA ALA A 19 17.42 -5.35 0.26
C ALA A 19 16.41 -6.16 -0.56
N ARG A 20 15.77 -5.55 -1.58
CA ARG A 20 14.67 -6.16 -2.36
C ARG A 20 13.59 -6.79 -1.47
N ARG A 21 13.35 -6.16 -0.32
CA ARG A 21 12.38 -6.62 0.68
C ARG A 21 11.60 -5.43 1.19
N SER A 22 10.29 -5.54 1.33
CA SER A 22 9.53 -4.48 2.01
C SER A 22 10.07 -4.26 3.43
N TYR A 23 9.97 -3.05 3.94
CA TYR A 23 10.36 -2.72 5.33
C TYR A 23 9.29 -1.90 6.07
N ARG A 24 8.17 -1.64 5.38
CA ARG A 24 7.01 -0.93 5.90
C ARG A 24 5.78 -1.37 5.10
N ASN A 25 4.60 -1.08 5.63
CA ASN A 25 3.34 -1.20 4.91
C ASN A 25 2.37 -0.10 5.36
N ARG A 26 2.64 1.15 4.95
CA ARG A 26 1.82 2.30 5.34
C ARG A 26 1.84 3.41 4.30
N TYR A 27 0.69 4.01 4.07
CA TYR A 27 0.51 5.19 3.24
C TYR A 27 -0.46 6.17 3.89
N PHE A 28 -0.14 7.46 3.82
CA PHE A 28 -1.01 8.53 4.28
C PHE A 28 -1.40 9.40 3.08
N ALA A 29 -2.72 9.51 2.84
CA ALA A 29 -3.26 10.32 1.76
C ALA A 29 -4.09 11.48 2.33
N VAL A 30 -4.24 12.54 1.53
CA VAL A 30 -5.23 13.60 1.81
C VAL A 30 -6.61 13.06 1.46
N ALA A 31 -7.57 13.19 2.38
CA ALA A 31 -8.95 12.76 2.20
C ALA A 31 -9.58 13.42 0.95
N GLY A 32 -10.20 12.63 0.08
CA GLY A 32 -10.81 13.09 -1.17
C GLY A 32 -9.82 13.46 -2.28
N GLY A 33 -8.50 13.36 -2.04
CA GLY A 33 -7.47 13.53 -3.06
C GLY A 33 -7.35 12.31 -3.98
N GLU A 34 -6.67 12.49 -5.12
CA GLU A 34 -6.52 11.42 -6.13
C GLU A 34 -5.88 10.16 -5.56
N ALA A 35 -4.81 10.30 -4.77
CA ALA A 35 -4.18 9.15 -4.12
C ALA A 35 -5.17 8.40 -3.20
N ALA A 36 -6.00 9.12 -2.43
CA ALA A 36 -7.00 8.49 -1.57
C ALA A 36 -8.02 7.69 -2.38
N ARG A 37 -8.49 8.23 -3.52
CA ARG A 37 -9.41 7.52 -4.42
C ARG A 37 -8.80 6.24 -5.02
N GLN A 38 -7.52 6.30 -5.40
CA GLN A 38 -6.79 5.12 -5.89
C GLN A 38 -6.66 4.05 -4.81
N TRP A 39 -6.39 4.45 -3.56
CA TRP A 39 -6.34 3.55 -2.42
C TRP A 39 -7.72 2.98 -2.07
N GLU A 40 -8.78 3.80 -2.05
CA GLU A 40 -10.16 3.36 -1.85
C GLU A 40 -10.57 2.31 -2.89
N ALA A 41 -10.22 2.50 -4.17
CA ALA A 41 -10.45 1.50 -5.21
C ALA A 41 -9.66 0.19 -4.96
N MET A 42 -8.45 0.27 -4.41
CA MET A 42 -7.69 -0.93 -3.98
C MET A 42 -8.35 -1.61 -2.77
N VAL A 43 -8.96 -0.85 -1.85
CA VAL A 43 -9.73 -1.40 -0.73
C VAL A 43 -10.96 -2.15 -1.26
N GLU A 44 -11.72 -1.56 -2.18
CA GLU A 44 -12.87 -2.22 -2.82
C GLU A 44 -12.48 -3.51 -3.55
N ALA A 45 -11.28 -3.58 -4.13
CA ALA A 45 -10.73 -4.78 -4.77
C ALA A 45 -10.14 -5.83 -3.80
N GLY A 46 -10.11 -5.54 -2.48
CA GLY A 46 -9.49 -6.37 -1.45
C GLY A 46 -7.95 -6.41 -1.52
N GLU A 47 -7.34 -5.45 -2.21
CA GLU A 47 -5.88 -5.30 -2.35
C GLU A 47 -5.29 -4.44 -1.21
N ALA A 48 -6.12 -3.63 -0.55
CA ALA A 48 -5.72 -2.76 0.55
C ALA A 48 -6.76 -2.73 1.68
N GLU A 49 -6.37 -2.18 2.82
CA GLU A 49 -7.23 -1.89 3.98
C GLU A 49 -7.00 -0.44 4.43
N GLY A 50 -7.97 0.13 5.16
CA GLY A 50 -7.92 1.48 5.70
C GLY A 50 -8.99 2.40 5.13
N GLY A 51 -8.65 3.68 4.95
CA GLY A 51 -9.59 4.72 4.52
C GLY A 51 -10.27 5.45 5.68
N GLU A 52 -9.96 5.09 6.92
CA GLU A 52 -10.40 5.82 8.11
C GLU A 52 -9.56 7.09 8.33
N PRO A 53 -10.13 8.14 8.95
CA PRO A 53 -9.36 9.33 9.28
C PRO A 53 -8.22 8.98 10.24
N CYS A 54 -7.01 9.45 9.96
CA CYS A 54 -5.83 9.20 10.79
C CYS A 54 -5.15 10.51 11.17
N HIS A 55 -4.90 10.73 12.47
CA HIS A 55 -4.35 11.97 13.08
C HIS A 55 -5.17 13.25 12.88
N LYS A 56 -5.73 13.48 11.69
CA LYS A 56 -6.58 14.63 11.32
C LYS A 56 -7.74 14.15 10.44
N PRO A 57 -8.92 14.81 10.47
CA PRO A 57 -10.03 14.47 9.58
C PRO A 57 -9.69 14.51 8.08
N SER A 58 -8.68 15.31 7.70
CA SER A 58 -8.23 15.50 6.33
C SER A 58 -7.19 14.47 5.87
N SER A 59 -6.77 13.52 6.71
CA SER A 59 -5.77 12.51 6.37
C SER A 59 -6.35 11.12 6.53
N ARG A 60 -6.05 10.23 5.57
CA ARG A 60 -6.47 8.83 5.56
C ARG A 60 -5.25 7.94 5.64
N PHE A 61 -5.36 6.87 6.42
CA PHE A 61 -4.34 5.83 6.51
C PHE A 61 -4.75 4.63 5.66
N PHE A 62 -3.78 4.07 4.95
CA PHE A 62 -3.94 2.84 4.17
C PHE A 62 -2.73 1.91 4.34
N CYS A 63 -2.99 0.62 4.26
CA CYS A 63 -1.97 -0.43 4.15
C CYS A 63 -2.42 -1.49 3.13
N LEU A 64 -1.48 -2.22 2.55
CA LEU A 64 -1.78 -3.31 1.63
C LEU A 64 -2.16 -4.57 2.40
N THR A 65 -3.12 -5.32 1.85
CA THR A 65 -3.29 -6.72 2.23
C THR A 65 -2.13 -7.54 1.67
N ARG A 66 -1.98 -8.80 2.11
CA ARG A 66 -1.03 -9.72 1.49
C ARG A 66 -1.25 -9.84 -0.03
N LYS A 67 -2.52 -9.93 -0.46
CA LYS A 67 -2.91 -9.99 -1.87
C LYS A 67 -2.41 -8.76 -2.65
N GLY A 68 -2.64 -7.55 -2.15
CA GLY A 68 -2.19 -6.34 -2.83
C GLY A 68 -0.68 -6.18 -2.82
N ALA A 69 -0.02 -6.57 -1.73
CA ALA A 69 1.43 -6.55 -1.64
C ALA A 69 2.08 -7.49 -2.66
N ASP A 70 1.57 -8.71 -2.80
CA ASP A 70 2.06 -9.69 -3.79
C ASP A 70 1.87 -9.18 -5.23
N LEU A 71 0.78 -8.46 -5.53
CA LEU A 71 0.55 -7.84 -6.86
C LEU A 71 1.53 -6.69 -7.17
N ALA A 72 2.06 -6.03 -6.15
CA ALA A 72 2.95 -4.88 -6.29
C ALA A 72 4.44 -5.25 -6.44
N LEU A 73 4.81 -6.50 -6.14
CA LEU A 73 6.19 -6.99 -6.19
C LEU A 73 6.71 -7.13 -7.62
N ASP A 74 7.97 -6.78 -7.80
CA ASP A 74 8.76 -7.20 -8.96
C ASP A 74 9.36 -8.60 -8.71
N PRO A 75 9.76 -9.31 -9.77
CA PRO A 75 10.46 -10.58 -9.63
C PRO A 75 11.67 -10.46 -8.70
N ARG A 76 11.81 -11.40 -7.76
CA ARG A 76 12.88 -11.49 -6.75
C ARG A 76 12.79 -10.47 -5.61
N GLU A 77 11.73 -9.66 -5.54
CA GLU A 77 11.42 -8.93 -4.33
C GLU A 77 10.65 -9.82 -3.34
N THR A 78 10.70 -9.49 -2.06
CA THR A 78 10.05 -10.24 -0.97
C THR A 78 9.32 -9.32 -0.01
N LEU A 79 8.36 -9.86 0.75
CA LEU A 79 7.70 -9.13 1.82
C LEU A 79 8.41 -9.36 3.16
N CYS A 80 8.43 -8.32 4.00
CA CYS A 80 8.82 -8.45 5.39
C CYS A 80 7.85 -9.42 6.10
N PRO A 81 8.33 -10.50 6.74
CA PRO A 81 7.46 -11.43 7.44
C PRO A 81 6.83 -10.83 8.72
N GLU A 82 7.39 -9.75 9.26
CA GLU A 82 6.81 -9.04 10.41
C GLU A 82 5.55 -8.26 10.00
N ASP A 83 5.58 -7.60 8.83
CA ASP A 83 4.43 -6.87 8.28
C ASP A 83 3.44 -7.81 7.57
N PHE A 84 3.92 -8.95 7.06
CA PHE A 84 3.16 -9.93 6.29
C PHE A 84 3.47 -11.35 6.76
N PRO A 85 2.89 -11.79 7.89
CA PRO A 85 3.04 -13.17 8.36
C PRO A 85 2.55 -14.17 7.32
N ARG A 86 3.14 -15.37 7.35
CA ARG A 86 2.83 -16.47 6.42
C ARG A 86 1.67 -17.32 6.89
#